data_AF-A0A2U1NLZ6-F1
#
_entry.id   AF-A0A2U1NLZ6-F1
#
_cell.length_a   1.000
_cell.length_b   1.000
_cell.length_c   1.000
_cell.angle_alpha   90.00
_cell.angle_beta   90.00
_cell.angle_gamma   90.00
#
_symmetry.space_group_name_H-M   'P 1'
#
loop_
_entity.id
_entity.type
_entity.pdbx_description
1 polymer ?
#
loop_
_entity_poly.entity_id
_entity_poly.type
_entity_poly.pdbx_seq_one_letter_code
_entity_poly.pdbx_strand_id
1 'polypeptide(L)'
;MFNQRKKIRPSFDRAKPLQRQASVPASETKRKRTLGLENDEVKLGEDVNSIYDKITILIGDKIERKQSNLPAHSIYRVPELLRKVSHLSYSPRVLSIGPFHKQSEILKRLEAHKITYVHNLFDRLQPSPWENTMKACIRKVLDKIDLIRSCYEGKMKVYDDNEFAKMMVLDGCFILELIYASHRDHEGHSFFDINLVNLNVMRDLVLLENQIPFFVLRDIFKCTISEFDPEVCLTMLVLSFLQEINPFRKESLYKIQIPATPGKDYDHILGLLQNCYQPAVPETDQDLSRAGVKFVPKIVDETPKSILAMEYKPPKFSVLSYSWFKPTFSMPLLYIEDYTESILRNLIAYEQLTPATSNHITSYAFAMDGLLDNKEDIRKVIDSNGLVNNLGSTREASDMINSLCKDVIVENFS
;
A
#
# COMPACT_ATOMS: atom_id res chain seq x y z
N MET A 1 -40.32 1.16 -68.43
CA MET A 1 -39.56 2.28 -69.04
C MET A 1 -38.07 1.94 -69.02
N PHE A 2 -37.23 2.68 -69.75
CA PHE A 2 -35.86 2.29 -70.11
C PHE A 2 -34.78 2.66 -69.07
N ASN A 3 -33.66 1.90 -69.09
CA ASN A 3 -32.22 2.25 -69.03
C ASN A 3 -31.75 3.59 -68.38
N GLN A 4 -30.53 3.69 -67.82
CA GLN A 4 -29.32 2.87 -67.95
C GLN A 4 -28.33 3.02 -66.77
N ARG A 5 -27.33 2.13 -66.68
CA ARG A 5 -26.17 2.28 -65.76
C ARG A 5 -25.00 3.00 -66.44
N LYS A 6 -24.21 3.77 -65.68
CA LYS A 6 -22.77 3.98 -65.96
C LYS A 6 -21.93 3.76 -64.71
N LYS A 7 -20.88 2.94 -64.83
CA LYS A 7 -19.73 2.89 -63.92
C LYS A 7 -18.56 3.59 -64.61
N ILE A 8 -17.64 4.19 -63.84
CA ILE A 8 -16.34 4.64 -64.34
C ILE A 8 -15.24 4.00 -63.48
N ARG A 9 -14.16 3.57 -64.14
CA ARG A 9 -12.86 3.21 -63.56
C ARG A 9 -11.78 3.98 -64.32
N PRO A 10 -10.68 4.33 -63.67
CA PRO A 10 -9.35 4.11 -64.23
C PRO A 10 -8.42 3.43 -63.19
N SER A 11 -7.21 2.99 -63.53
CA SER A 11 -6.75 2.27 -64.72
C SER A 11 -5.50 1.46 -64.30
N PHE A 12 -5.20 0.36 -64.98
CA PHE A 12 -4.02 -0.47 -64.70
C PHE A 12 -3.10 -0.41 -65.92
N ASP A 13 -1.85 0.00 -65.72
CA ASP A 13 -0.79 -0.13 -66.72
C ASP A 13 0.30 -1.10 -66.26
N ARG A 14 1.04 -1.65 -67.24
CA ARG A 14 1.97 -2.78 -67.06
C ARG A 14 3.41 -2.38 -67.38
N ALA A 15 4.35 -2.92 -66.61
CA ALA A 15 5.74 -3.11 -67.02
C ALA A 15 6.22 -4.52 -66.61
N LYS A 16 7.24 -5.04 -67.30
CA LYS A 16 7.86 -6.37 -67.07
C LYS A 16 9.41 -6.28 -67.13
N PRO A 17 10.17 -7.30 -66.69
CA PRO A 17 11.45 -7.08 -65.97
C PRO A 17 12.71 -7.65 -66.66
N LEU A 18 13.83 -7.65 -65.90
CA LEU A 18 15.20 -8.22 -66.17
C LEU A 18 16.13 -7.24 -66.95
N GLN A 19 17.47 -7.24 -66.80
CA GLN A 19 18.42 -8.15 -66.11
C GLN A 19 19.80 -7.46 -65.83
N ARG A 20 20.60 -7.96 -64.86
CA ARG A 20 22.08 -7.74 -64.66
C ARG A 20 22.54 -6.31 -64.26
N GLN A 21 23.73 -6.04 -63.68
CA GLN A 21 24.78 -6.87 -63.02
C GLN A 21 25.60 -6.04 -61.98
N ALA A 22 26.13 -6.72 -60.95
CA ALA A 22 27.34 -6.47 -60.13
C ALA A 22 27.84 -5.03 -59.77
N SER A 23 27.99 -4.76 -58.47
CA SER A 23 29.27 -4.37 -57.83
C SER A 23 29.14 -4.25 -56.29
N VAL A 24 30.26 -4.38 -55.56
CA VAL A 24 30.39 -4.23 -54.09
C VAL A 24 31.76 -3.59 -53.79
N PRO A 25 31.81 -2.55 -52.94
CA PRO A 25 32.75 -2.53 -51.80
C PRO A 25 32.02 -2.42 -50.44
N ALA A 26 32.79 -2.35 -49.34
CA ALA A 26 32.31 -2.58 -47.96
C ALA A 26 32.28 -1.32 -47.05
N SER A 27 31.93 -1.54 -45.77
CA SER A 27 31.73 -0.57 -44.65
C SER A 27 30.51 0.37 -44.81
N GLU A 28 29.75 0.73 -43.76
CA GLU A 28 30.06 0.78 -42.32
C GLU A 28 28.96 0.26 -41.36
N THR A 29 29.40 -0.13 -40.16
CA THR A 29 28.76 0.04 -38.84
C THR A 29 27.22 -0.08 -38.70
N LYS A 30 26.74 -1.29 -38.38
CA LYS A 30 25.44 -1.48 -37.69
C LYS A 30 25.51 -0.96 -36.23
N ARG A 31 25.07 0.29 -35.99
CA ARG A 31 24.75 0.74 -34.63
C ARG A 31 23.52 -0.01 -34.11
N LYS A 32 23.71 -1.01 -33.23
CA LYS A 32 22.63 -1.52 -32.37
C LYS A 32 22.12 -0.37 -31.49
N ARG A 33 20.81 -0.12 -31.49
CA ARG A 33 20.15 0.64 -30.40
C ARG A 33 19.85 -0.32 -29.25
N THR A 34 20.87 -0.65 -28.48
CA THR A 34 20.65 -1.04 -27.08
C THR A 34 20.51 0.27 -26.31
N LEU A 35 19.35 0.52 -25.70
CA LEU A 35 18.97 1.83 -25.16
C LEU A 35 19.08 1.84 -23.64
N GLY A 36 20.03 2.63 -23.10
CA GLY A 36 20.15 3.04 -21.69
C GLY A 36 20.44 1.92 -20.70
N LEU A 37 19.44 1.06 -20.47
CA LEU A 37 19.22 0.30 -19.24
C LEU A 37 20.43 -0.48 -18.72
N GLU A 38 21.20 -1.18 -19.56
CA GLU A 38 22.39 -1.92 -19.10
C GLU A 38 23.47 -1.00 -18.50
N ASN A 39 23.66 0.20 -19.06
CA ASN A 39 24.62 1.17 -18.53
C ASN A 39 24.08 1.87 -17.27
N ASP A 40 22.77 2.14 -17.24
CA ASP A 40 22.11 2.77 -16.10
C ASP A 40 22.04 1.81 -14.89
N GLU A 41 21.77 0.51 -15.10
CA GLU A 41 21.83 -0.54 -14.07
C GLU A 41 23.27 -0.72 -13.53
N VAL A 42 24.29 -0.76 -14.40
CA VAL A 42 25.70 -0.89 -13.97
C VAL A 42 26.14 0.34 -13.16
N LYS A 43 25.87 1.55 -13.64
CA LYS A 43 26.24 2.79 -12.93
C LYS A 43 25.49 2.91 -11.60
N LEU A 44 24.19 2.61 -11.58
CA LEU A 44 23.40 2.57 -10.35
C LEU A 44 24.00 1.56 -9.36
N GLY A 45 24.50 0.41 -9.82
CA GLY A 45 25.23 -0.55 -9.00
C GLY A 45 26.51 0.01 -8.36
N GLU A 46 27.29 0.81 -9.08
CA GLU A 46 28.50 1.48 -8.55
C GLU A 46 28.15 2.57 -7.52
N ASP A 47 27.17 3.43 -7.81
CA ASP A 47 26.70 4.48 -6.90
C ASP A 47 26.02 3.90 -5.64
N VAL A 48 25.25 2.80 -5.78
CA VAL A 48 24.70 2.00 -4.68
C VAL A 48 25.80 1.50 -3.75
N ASN A 49 26.81 0.81 -4.30
CA ASN A 49 27.92 0.30 -3.48
C ASN A 49 28.67 1.44 -2.78
N SER A 50 28.89 2.57 -3.48
CA SER A 50 29.50 3.77 -2.92
C SER A 50 28.75 4.29 -1.68
N ILE A 51 27.42 4.37 -1.70
CA ILE A 51 26.63 4.74 -0.51
C ILE A 51 26.63 3.65 0.56
N TYR A 52 26.51 2.38 0.17
CA TYR A 52 26.52 1.28 1.13
C TYR A 52 27.84 1.27 1.93
N ASP A 53 28.99 1.47 1.29
CA ASP A 53 30.28 1.53 1.97
C ASP A 53 30.44 2.79 2.82
N LYS A 54 30.03 3.96 2.32
CA LYS A 54 30.01 5.20 3.12
C LYS A 54 29.16 5.05 4.39
N ILE A 55 27.96 4.47 4.30
CA ILE A 55 27.12 4.22 5.49
C ILE A 55 27.80 3.24 6.45
N THR A 56 28.44 2.17 5.95
CA THR A 56 29.22 1.25 6.80
C THR A 56 30.33 1.99 7.54
N ILE A 57 31.05 2.91 6.88
CA ILE A 57 32.11 3.74 7.49
C ILE A 57 31.54 4.74 8.51
N LEU A 58 30.32 5.23 8.31
CA LEU A 58 29.64 6.14 9.25
C LEU A 58 29.13 5.45 10.53
N ILE A 59 28.99 4.12 10.55
CA ILE A 59 28.57 3.35 11.73
C ILE A 59 29.82 2.99 12.57
N GLY A 60 30.35 4.00 13.27
CA GLY A 60 31.55 3.91 14.09
C GLY A 60 31.30 3.75 15.59
N ASP A 61 31.77 2.62 16.13
CA ASP A 61 31.90 2.26 17.55
C ASP A 61 30.65 2.14 18.44
N LYS A 62 30.83 1.41 19.55
CA LYS A 62 29.75 0.94 20.44
C LYS A 62 29.06 2.07 21.21
N ILE A 63 27.74 2.10 21.12
CA ILE A 63 26.87 2.95 21.96
C ILE A 63 26.55 2.24 23.28
N GLU A 64 26.51 3.00 24.38
CA GLU A 64 26.12 2.49 25.70
C GLU A 64 24.62 2.19 25.75
N ARG A 65 24.26 0.91 25.94
CA ARG A 65 22.86 0.47 26.01
C ARG A 65 22.19 0.97 27.30
N LYS A 66 21.16 1.81 27.16
CA LYS A 66 20.20 2.08 28.24
C LYS A 66 19.12 1.01 28.23
N GLN A 67 18.89 0.36 29.38
CA GLN A 67 17.74 -0.50 29.55
C GLN A 67 16.46 0.32 29.39
N SER A 68 15.58 -0.15 28.51
CA SER A 68 14.20 0.32 28.36
C SER A 68 13.25 -0.85 28.66
N ASN A 69 12.05 -0.54 29.14
CA ASN A 69 10.97 -1.51 29.14
C ASN A 69 10.58 -1.73 27.66
N LEU A 70 10.86 -2.93 27.15
CA LEU A 70 10.49 -3.29 25.78
C LEU A 70 8.94 -3.38 25.69
N PRO A 71 8.31 -2.77 24.67
CA PRO A 71 6.88 -2.87 24.44
C PRO A 71 6.51 -4.27 23.93
N ALA A 72 5.20 -4.49 23.76
CA ALA A 72 4.73 -5.64 22.98
C ALA A 72 5.18 -5.55 21.51
N HIS A 73 5.23 -6.72 20.86
CA HIS A 73 5.47 -6.83 19.42
C HIS A 73 4.33 -6.20 18.61
N SER A 74 4.60 -5.84 17.35
CA SER A 74 3.57 -5.36 16.43
C SER A 74 3.81 -5.69 14.95
N ILE A 75 5.05 -5.99 14.53
CA ILE A 75 5.39 -6.41 13.18
C ILE A 75 5.54 -7.94 13.16
N TYR A 76 4.46 -8.64 12.84
CA TYR A 76 4.39 -10.11 12.93
C TYR A 76 4.73 -10.82 11.61
N ARG A 77 5.38 -11.99 11.70
CA ARG A 77 5.30 -13.02 10.65
C ARG A 77 3.85 -13.50 10.53
N VAL A 78 3.28 -13.51 9.33
CA VAL A 78 1.90 -13.98 9.10
C VAL A 78 1.86 -15.51 9.30
N PRO A 79 0.92 -16.03 10.12
CA PRO A 79 0.75 -17.46 10.35
C PRO A 79 0.61 -18.26 9.05
N GLU A 80 1.24 -19.43 9.03
CA GLU A 80 1.21 -20.36 7.91
C GLU A 80 -0.21 -20.82 7.55
N LEU A 81 -1.15 -20.72 8.49
CA LEU A 81 -2.57 -21.01 8.27
C LEU A 81 -3.20 -19.97 7.32
N LEU A 82 -3.17 -18.67 7.68
CA LEU A 82 -3.62 -17.57 6.81
C LEU A 82 -2.87 -17.55 5.47
N ARG A 83 -1.54 -17.80 5.49
CA ARG A 83 -0.70 -17.86 4.29
C ARG A 83 -1.11 -18.97 3.31
N LYS A 84 -1.67 -20.08 3.77
CA LYS A 84 -2.19 -21.15 2.90
C LYS A 84 -3.47 -20.77 2.18
N VAL A 85 -4.30 -19.90 2.78
CA VAL A 85 -5.54 -19.40 2.15
C VAL A 85 -5.20 -18.51 0.94
N SER A 86 -4.23 -17.60 1.07
CA SER A 86 -3.84 -16.69 -0.01
C SER A 86 -2.37 -16.25 0.10
N HIS A 87 -1.46 -17.10 -0.37
CA HIS A 87 -0.01 -16.86 -0.26
C HIS A 87 0.41 -15.52 -0.88
N LEU A 88 -0.14 -15.18 -2.05
CA LEU A 88 0.20 -13.96 -2.79
C LEU A 88 -0.16 -12.68 -2.02
N SER A 89 -1.20 -12.72 -1.18
CA SER A 89 -1.63 -11.58 -0.36
C SER A 89 -0.63 -11.18 0.72
N TYR A 90 0.29 -12.08 1.11
CA TYR A 90 1.29 -11.86 2.17
C TYR A 90 2.73 -11.97 1.64
N SER A 91 2.93 -11.76 0.35
CA SER A 91 4.25 -11.73 -0.29
C SER A 91 4.45 -10.41 -1.03
N PRO A 92 5.52 -9.63 -0.74
CA PRO A 92 5.85 -8.44 -1.52
C PRO A 92 6.14 -8.79 -2.97
N ARG A 93 5.81 -7.88 -3.90
CA ARG A 93 5.93 -8.06 -5.35
C ARG A 93 7.08 -7.27 -5.96
N VAL A 94 7.35 -6.08 -5.45
CA VAL A 94 8.32 -5.11 -6.01
C VAL A 94 9.24 -4.49 -4.97
N LEU A 95 8.88 -4.52 -3.67
CA LEU A 95 9.59 -3.79 -2.63
C LEU A 95 9.72 -4.60 -1.34
N SER A 96 10.95 -4.89 -0.89
CA SER A 96 11.20 -5.34 0.47
C SER A 96 11.31 -4.13 1.40
N ILE A 97 10.63 -4.10 2.53
CA ILE A 97 10.86 -3.12 3.60
C ILE A 97 11.15 -3.86 4.89
N GLY A 98 12.26 -3.48 5.53
CA GLY A 98 12.69 -4.14 6.76
C GLY A 98 13.20 -5.57 6.53
N PRO A 99 13.29 -6.36 7.62
CA PRO A 99 14.26 -7.45 7.72
C PRO A 99 13.75 -8.82 7.28
N PHE A 100 12.43 -9.03 7.21
CA PHE A 100 11.85 -10.33 6.89
C PHE A 100 12.01 -10.73 5.41
N HIS A 101 11.98 -9.78 4.48
CA HIS A 101 12.02 -10.05 3.03
C HIS A 101 13.35 -9.71 2.35
N LYS A 102 14.31 -9.10 3.06
CA LYS A 102 15.59 -8.57 2.53
C LYS A 102 16.47 -9.60 1.80
N GLN A 103 16.25 -10.90 2.05
CA GLN A 103 16.97 -11.98 1.38
C GLN A 103 16.39 -12.40 0.03
N SER A 104 15.21 -11.91 -0.37
CA SER A 104 14.54 -12.28 -1.63
C SER A 104 15.31 -11.80 -2.86
N GLU A 105 15.85 -12.72 -3.66
CA GLU A 105 16.69 -12.42 -4.82
C GLU A 105 15.99 -11.54 -5.87
N ILE A 106 14.68 -11.75 -6.07
CA ILE A 106 13.86 -10.95 -6.99
C ILE A 106 13.77 -9.49 -6.54
N LEU A 107 13.65 -9.27 -5.22
CA LEU A 107 13.54 -7.92 -4.64
C LEU A 107 14.90 -7.24 -4.55
N LYS A 108 16.00 -7.97 -4.29
CA LYS A 108 17.38 -7.42 -4.25
C LYS A 108 17.74 -6.60 -5.49
N ARG A 109 17.32 -7.03 -6.68
CA ARG A 109 17.55 -6.27 -7.92
C ARG A 109 16.87 -4.89 -7.89
N LEU A 110 15.72 -4.78 -7.24
CA LEU A 110 14.94 -3.55 -7.12
C LEU A 110 15.38 -2.67 -5.93
N GLU A 111 16.06 -3.24 -4.93
CA GLU A 111 16.68 -2.48 -3.83
C GLU A 111 17.67 -1.41 -4.33
N ALA A 112 18.31 -1.61 -5.48
CA ALA A 112 19.21 -0.63 -6.09
C ALA A 112 18.50 0.71 -6.38
N HIS A 113 17.26 0.68 -6.90
CA HIS A 113 16.47 1.88 -7.21
C HIS A 113 16.10 2.69 -5.96
N LYS A 114 16.13 2.10 -4.75
CA LYS A 114 15.91 2.86 -3.52
C LYS A 114 16.97 3.94 -3.32
N ILE A 115 18.21 3.66 -3.71
CA ILE A 115 19.32 4.59 -3.48
C ILE A 115 19.15 5.89 -4.27
N THR A 116 18.46 5.86 -5.42
CA THR A 116 18.07 7.08 -6.14
C THR A 116 17.16 7.98 -5.28
N TYR A 117 16.15 7.42 -4.60
CA TYR A 117 15.27 8.19 -3.71
C TYR A 117 16.02 8.64 -2.44
N VAL A 118 16.93 7.81 -1.90
CA VAL A 118 17.79 8.21 -0.78
C VAL A 118 18.69 9.40 -1.17
N HIS A 119 19.27 9.40 -2.37
CA HIS A 119 20.00 10.56 -2.93
C HIS A 119 19.10 11.80 -3.01
N ASN A 120 17.95 11.69 -3.69
CA ASN A 120 17.02 12.81 -3.87
C ASN A 120 16.66 13.48 -2.53
N LEU A 121 16.45 12.70 -1.46
CA LEU A 121 16.16 13.23 -0.12
C LEU A 121 17.29 14.10 0.45
N PHE A 122 18.55 13.73 0.19
CA PHE A 122 19.73 14.48 0.64
C PHE A 122 20.10 15.65 -0.29
N ASP A 123 19.71 15.59 -1.56
CA ASP A 123 19.81 16.73 -2.48
C ASP A 123 18.79 17.84 -2.12
N ARG A 124 17.63 17.49 -1.55
CA ARG A 124 16.68 18.46 -0.95
C ARG A 124 17.21 19.14 0.33
N LEU A 125 18.18 18.54 1.00
CA LEU A 125 18.78 19.04 2.25
C LEU A 125 19.93 20.04 2.03
N GLN A 126 20.26 20.39 0.77
CA GLN A 126 21.32 21.35 0.48
C GLN A 126 21.02 22.75 1.04
N PRO A 127 22.01 23.47 1.59
CA PRO A 127 23.45 23.21 1.55
C PRO A 127 24.01 22.39 2.73
N SER A 128 23.17 21.66 3.48
CA SER A 128 23.65 20.83 4.60
C SER A 128 24.47 19.62 4.10
N PRO A 129 25.65 19.33 4.69
CA PRO A 129 26.40 18.12 4.35
C PRO A 129 25.61 16.86 4.71
N TRP A 130 25.27 16.06 3.69
CA TRP A 130 24.42 14.88 3.83
C TRP A 130 24.98 13.87 4.86
N GLU A 131 26.32 13.80 5.04
CA GLU A 131 26.97 12.95 6.03
C GLU A 131 26.51 13.28 7.45
N ASN A 132 26.21 14.54 7.77
CA ASN A 132 25.79 14.95 9.11
C ASN A 132 24.34 14.51 9.38
N THR A 133 23.44 14.69 8.42
CA THR A 133 22.06 14.20 8.53
C THR A 133 22.01 12.67 8.53
N MET A 134 22.82 12.01 7.71
CA MET A 134 22.96 10.54 7.70
C MET A 134 23.44 10.02 9.06
N LYS A 135 24.49 10.62 9.66
CA LYS A 135 24.94 10.31 11.03
C LYS A 135 23.82 10.52 12.06
N ALA A 136 23.02 11.58 11.94
CA ALA A 136 21.91 11.83 12.86
C ALA A 136 20.81 10.76 12.77
N CYS A 137 20.46 10.32 11.56
CA CYS A 137 19.51 9.23 11.31
C CYS A 137 20.05 7.89 11.85
N ILE A 138 21.29 7.54 11.51
CA ILE A 138 21.99 6.34 12.00
C ILE A 138 22.01 6.30 13.52
N ARG A 139 22.40 7.42 14.17
CA ARG A 139 22.46 7.48 15.63
C ARG A 139 21.08 7.32 16.27
N LYS A 140 20.04 8.00 15.78
CA LYS A 140 18.65 7.84 16.28
C LYS A 140 18.15 6.39 16.21
N VAL A 141 18.55 5.65 15.19
CA VAL A 141 18.21 4.23 15.01
C VAL A 141 19.02 3.35 15.96
N LEU A 142 20.34 3.56 16.07
CA LEU A 142 21.20 2.80 16.98
C LEU A 142 20.88 3.05 18.46
N ASP A 143 20.57 4.30 18.85
CA ASP A 143 20.08 4.72 20.16
C ASP A 143 18.79 3.96 20.58
N LYS A 144 18.15 3.25 19.64
CA LYS A 144 16.90 2.49 19.80
C LYS A 144 16.98 1.06 19.26
N ILE A 145 18.17 0.51 18.98
CA ILE A 145 18.29 -0.71 18.18
C ILE A 145 17.56 -1.92 18.80
N ASP A 146 17.66 -2.11 20.11
CA ASP A 146 17.00 -3.18 20.85
C ASP A 146 15.46 -3.00 20.89
N LEU A 147 14.99 -1.75 20.98
CA LEU A 147 13.57 -1.39 20.88
C LEU A 147 13.03 -1.71 19.47
N ILE A 148 13.75 -1.34 18.42
CA ILE A 148 13.38 -1.66 17.03
C ILE A 148 13.35 -3.17 16.80
N ARG A 149 14.33 -3.92 17.34
CA ARG A 149 14.32 -5.40 17.30
C ARG A 149 13.07 -5.97 18.00
N SER A 150 12.68 -5.42 19.15
CA SER A 150 11.52 -5.90 19.92
C SER A 150 10.16 -5.74 19.22
N CYS A 151 10.03 -4.83 18.25
CA CYS A 151 8.80 -4.69 17.47
C CYS A 151 8.48 -5.91 16.58
N TYR A 152 9.49 -6.69 16.19
CA TYR A 152 9.31 -7.82 15.27
C TYR A 152 9.06 -9.13 16.03
N GLU A 153 8.04 -9.89 15.62
CA GLU A 153 7.79 -11.25 16.15
C GLU A 153 7.82 -12.31 15.05
N GLY A 154 8.49 -13.42 15.36
CA GLY A 154 8.69 -14.57 14.49
C GLY A 154 10.09 -14.67 13.86
N LYS A 155 10.31 -15.73 13.08
CA LYS A 155 11.64 -16.11 12.57
C LYS A 155 12.19 -15.12 11.54
N MET A 156 13.45 -14.74 11.72
CA MET A 156 14.17 -13.72 10.94
C MET A 156 15.65 -14.13 10.77
N LYS A 157 16.35 -13.63 9.74
CA LYS A 157 17.83 -13.69 9.71
C LYS A 157 18.37 -12.88 10.89
N VAL A 158 19.41 -13.38 11.56
CA VAL A 158 20.18 -12.58 12.51
C VAL A 158 20.99 -11.55 11.71
N TYR A 159 20.74 -10.28 11.99
CA TYR A 159 21.55 -9.15 11.53
C TYR A 159 22.30 -8.56 12.73
N ASP A 160 23.55 -8.15 12.56
CA ASP A 160 24.24 -7.33 13.57
C ASP A 160 23.62 -5.92 13.66
N ASP A 161 24.01 -5.14 14.68
CA ASP A 161 23.42 -3.82 14.94
C ASP A 161 23.70 -2.81 13.80
N ASN A 162 24.78 -3.00 13.05
CA ASN A 162 25.18 -2.11 11.95
C ASN A 162 24.42 -2.47 10.66
N GLU A 163 24.35 -3.76 10.30
CA GLU A 163 23.49 -4.27 9.22
C GLU A 163 22.03 -3.83 9.44
N PHE A 164 21.53 -3.98 10.67
CA PHE A 164 20.14 -3.69 11.02
C PHE A 164 19.87 -2.17 11.00
N ALA A 165 20.74 -1.34 11.58
CA ALA A 165 20.58 0.11 11.54
C ALA A 165 20.64 0.67 10.12
N LYS A 166 21.60 0.20 9.30
CA LYS A 166 21.73 0.55 7.88
C LYS A 166 20.46 0.24 7.09
N MET A 167 19.85 -0.91 7.35
CA MET A 167 18.58 -1.29 6.74
C MET A 167 17.44 -0.34 7.14
N MET A 168 17.27 -0.07 8.42
CA MET A 168 16.21 0.82 8.93
C MET A 168 16.34 2.25 8.38
N VAL A 169 17.57 2.78 8.29
CA VAL A 169 17.81 4.13 7.75
C VAL A 169 17.58 4.19 6.24
N LEU A 170 18.09 3.22 5.47
CA LEU A 170 17.91 3.19 4.01
C LEU A 170 16.44 3.00 3.62
N ASP A 171 15.74 2.04 4.24
CA ASP A 171 14.33 1.77 3.96
C ASP A 171 13.44 2.91 4.45
N GLY A 172 13.81 3.57 5.56
CA GLY A 172 13.13 4.77 6.07
C GLY A 172 13.30 5.99 5.16
N CYS A 173 14.52 6.36 4.79
CA CYS A 173 14.78 7.46 3.86
C CYS A 173 14.10 7.22 2.50
N PHE A 174 14.12 5.98 1.99
CA PHE A 174 13.41 5.60 0.77
C PHE A 174 11.90 5.89 0.86
N ILE A 175 11.23 5.39 1.92
CA ILE A 175 9.79 5.61 2.13
C ILE A 175 9.47 7.11 2.19
N LEU A 176 10.28 7.87 2.92
CA LEU A 176 10.04 9.30 3.15
C LEU A 176 10.15 10.13 1.87
N GLU A 177 11.14 9.91 1.02
CA GLU A 177 11.22 10.60 -0.28
C GLU A 177 10.10 10.17 -1.20
N LEU A 178 9.78 8.87 -1.27
CA LEU A 178 8.71 8.34 -2.13
C LEU A 178 7.36 9.03 -1.86
N ILE A 179 6.95 9.10 -0.58
CA ILE A 179 5.68 9.74 -0.20
C ILE A 179 5.75 11.27 -0.34
N TYR A 180 6.92 11.88 -0.16
CA TYR A 180 7.12 13.33 -0.27
C TYR A 180 7.12 13.82 -1.72
N ALA A 181 7.86 13.16 -2.61
CA ALA A 181 7.89 13.45 -4.03
C ALA A 181 6.49 13.31 -4.66
N SER A 182 5.75 12.25 -4.26
CA SER A 182 4.35 12.04 -4.64
C SER A 182 3.43 13.16 -4.14
N HIS A 183 3.61 13.62 -2.90
CA HIS A 183 2.81 14.71 -2.33
C HIS A 183 3.08 16.07 -2.99
N ARG A 184 4.30 16.30 -3.48
CA ARG A 184 4.73 17.56 -4.13
C ARG A 184 4.54 17.57 -5.65
N ASP A 185 3.95 16.52 -6.24
CA ASP A 185 3.73 16.36 -7.69
C ASP A 185 4.99 16.63 -8.53
N HIS A 186 6.14 16.11 -8.06
CA HIS A 186 7.42 16.33 -8.72
C HIS A 186 7.54 15.48 -10.00
N GLU A 187 7.72 16.13 -11.16
CA GLU A 187 7.91 15.51 -12.49
C GLU A 187 9.17 14.61 -12.63
N GLY A 188 9.85 14.26 -11.54
CA GLY A 188 11.08 13.46 -11.53
C GLY A 188 10.83 11.97 -11.76
N HIS A 189 10.32 11.60 -12.94
CA HIS A 189 9.92 10.23 -13.33
C HIS A 189 10.97 9.15 -12.94
N SER A 190 10.75 8.49 -11.81
CA SER A 190 11.60 7.42 -11.29
C SER A 190 10.88 6.06 -11.32
N PHE A 191 11.64 4.99 -11.05
CA PHE A 191 11.19 3.61 -11.30
C PHE A 191 9.91 3.23 -10.54
N PHE A 192 9.74 3.71 -9.30
CA PHE A 192 8.56 3.40 -8.48
C PHE A 192 7.37 4.35 -8.73
N ASP A 193 7.52 5.35 -9.60
CA ASP A 193 6.46 6.29 -9.97
C ASP A 193 5.68 5.83 -11.22
N ILE A 194 6.20 4.82 -11.93
CA ILE A 194 5.52 4.14 -13.04
C ILE A 194 4.23 3.51 -12.50
N ASN A 195 3.05 3.93 -12.98
CA ASN A 195 1.72 3.63 -12.40
C ASN A 195 1.53 2.17 -11.92
N LEU A 196 1.92 1.18 -12.74
CA LEU A 196 1.80 -0.24 -12.40
C LEU A 196 2.74 -0.66 -11.26
N VAL A 197 3.96 -0.12 -11.23
CA VAL A 197 4.92 -0.33 -10.14
C VAL A 197 4.43 0.38 -8.89
N ASN A 198 3.97 1.62 -9.02
CA ASN A 198 3.51 2.49 -7.94
C ASN A 198 2.36 1.86 -7.11
N LEU A 199 1.33 1.31 -7.76
CA LEU A 199 0.26 0.57 -7.07
C LEU A 199 0.78 -0.66 -6.30
N ASN A 200 1.75 -1.39 -6.87
CA ASN A 200 2.36 -2.53 -6.18
C ASN A 200 3.28 -2.09 -5.04
N VAL A 201 3.90 -0.91 -5.11
CA VAL A 201 4.68 -0.29 -4.03
C VAL A 201 3.77 0.12 -2.87
N MET A 202 2.69 0.88 -3.14
CA MET A 202 1.70 1.24 -2.12
C MET A 202 1.16 0.00 -1.41
N ARG A 203 0.82 -1.04 -2.19
CA ARG A 203 0.34 -2.33 -1.68
C ARG A 203 1.43 -3.08 -0.87
N ASP A 204 2.70 -3.02 -1.27
CA ASP A 204 3.81 -3.65 -0.55
C ASP A 204 4.14 -2.90 0.76
N LEU A 205 3.91 -1.57 0.84
CA LEU A 205 4.05 -0.77 2.07
C LEU A 205 2.98 -1.04 3.14
N VAL A 206 1.93 -1.81 2.83
CA VAL A 206 0.84 -2.16 3.76
C VAL A 206 0.76 -3.67 4.03
N LEU A 207 1.83 -4.42 3.76
CA LEU A 207 1.92 -5.83 4.16
C LEU A 207 2.50 -5.94 5.56
N LEU A 208 1.91 -6.79 6.41
CA LEU A 208 2.30 -6.94 7.82
C LEU A 208 3.75 -7.39 7.99
N GLU A 209 4.26 -8.24 7.10
CA GLU A 209 5.65 -8.72 7.12
C GLU A 209 6.66 -7.72 6.51
N ASN A 210 6.22 -6.59 5.96
CA ASN A 210 7.03 -5.71 5.11
C ASN A 210 7.06 -4.28 5.68
N GLN A 211 7.41 -4.15 6.96
CA GLN A 211 7.29 -2.92 7.74
C GLN A 211 8.60 -2.55 8.44
N ILE A 212 8.70 -1.27 8.79
CA ILE A 212 9.57 -0.75 9.85
C ILE A 212 8.71 0.03 10.86
N PRO A 213 9.10 0.14 12.15
CA PRO A 213 8.27 0.81 13.15
C PRO A 213 8.05 2.30 12.84
N PHE A 214 6.84 2.82 13.09
CA PHE A 214 6.49 4.20 12.72
C PHE A 214 7.33 5.25 13.46
N PHE A 215 7.79 4.95 14.68
CA PHE A 215 8.72 5.82 15.39
C PHE A 215 10.05 6.00 14.67
N VAL A 216 10.52 5.00 13.90
CA VAL A 216 11.74 5.09 13.08
C VAL A 216 11.51 6.05 11.92
N LEU A 217 10.39 5.92 11.21
CA LEU A 217 9.99 6.85 10.15
C LEU A 217 9.90 8.28 10.67
N ARG A 218 9.27 8.51 11.83
CA ARG A 218 9.24 9.84 12.47
C ARG A 218 10.62 10.35 12.87
N ASP A 219 11.48 9.50 13.41
CA ASP A 219 12.82 9.92 13.85
C ASP A 219 13.71 10.32 12.67
N ILE A 220 13.60 9.63 11.54
CA ILE A 220 14.29 10.00 10.29
C ILE A 220 13.64 11.25 9.67
N PHE A 221 12.31 11.33 9.61
CA PHE A 221 11.56 12.49 9.11
C PHE A 221 11.96 13.79 9.82
N LYS A 222 12.13 13.73 11.14
CA LYS A 222 12.62 14.84 11.99
C LYS A 222 14.09 15.20 11.80
N CYS A 223 14.84 14.45 11.00
CA CYS A 223 16.19 14.82 10.56
C CYS A 223 16.24 15.17 9.07
N THR A 224 15.19 14.88 8.29
CA THR A 224 15.17 15.10 6.84
C THR A 224 14.12 16.14 6.46
N ILE A 225 12.87 15.72 6.18
CA ILE A 225 11.83 16.58 5.63
C ILE A 225 11.51 17.74 6.57
N SER A 226 11.49 17.53 7.89
CA SER A 226 11.22 18.62 8.86
C SER A 226 12.24 19.76 8.85
N GLU A 227 13.47 19.54 8.33
CA GLU A 227 14.52 20.56 8.28
C GLU A 227 14.35 21.53 7.09
N PHE A 228 13.69 21.10 6.01
CA PHE A 228 13.44 21.92 4.81
C PHE A 228 11.96 22.23 4.54
N ASP A 229 11.02 21.50 5.15
CA ASP A 229 9.58 21.64 5.00
C ASP A 229 8.84 21.37 6.33
N PRO A 230 8.97 22.27 7.33
CA PRO A 230 8.51 22.04 8.71
C PRO A 230 6.98 22.03 8.87
N GLU A 231 6.23 22.55 7.89
CA GLU A 231 4.76 22.58 7.91
C GLU A 231 4.13 21.23 7.50
N VAL A 232 4.90 20.34 6.87
CA VAL A 232 4.41 19.04 6.41
C VAL A 232 4.35 18.04 7.56
N CYS A 233 3.26 17.26 7.60
CA CYS A 233 3.03 16.24 8.62
C CYS A 233 3.21 14.82 8.05
N LEU A 234 4.03 13.99 8.70
CA LEU A 234 4.32 12.62 8.26
C LEU A 234 3.07 11.75 8.09
N THR A 235 2.09 11.83 8.99
CA THR A 235 0.84 11.07 8.84
C THR A 235 0.04 11.53 7.62
N MET A 236 0.03 12.84 7.34
CA MET A 236 -0.64 13.39 6.14
C MET A 236 0.05 12.92 4.86
N LEU A 237 1.39 12.86 4.81
CA LEU A 237 2.11 12.29 3.67
C LEU A 237 1.71 10.83 3.43
N VAL A 238 1.79 9.99 4.48
CA VAL A 238 1.47 8.55 4.36
C VAL A 238 0.01 8.34 3.97
N LEU A 239 -0.95 9.03 4.61
CA LEU A 239 -2.37 8.87 4.30
C LEU A 239 -2.78 9.44 2.94
N SER A 240 -2.09 10.49 2.45
CA SER A 240 -2.28 10.98 1.08
C SER A 240 -1.79 9.95 0.06
N PHE A 241 -0.62 9.35 0.30
CA PHE A 241 -0.06 8.31 -0.57
C PHE A 241 -0.93 7.04 -0.59
N LEU A 242 -1.45 6.60 0.56
CA LEU A 242 -2.28 5.39 0.65
C LEU A 242 -3.73 5.59 0.15
N GLN A 243 -4.19 6.81 -0.13
CA GLN A 243 -5.56 7.08 -0.57
C GLN A 243 -5.91 6.39 -1.90
N GLU A 244 -4.95 6.24 -2.82
CA GLU A 244 -5.16 5.58 -4.12
C GLU A 244 -5.49 4.09 -3.99
N ILE A 245 -4.93 3.42 -2.97
CA ILE A 245 -5.20 2.01 -2.67
C ILE A 245 -6.30 1.78 -1.63
N ASN A 246 -6.93 2.83 -1.10
CA ASN A 246 -8.07 2.70 -0.19
C ASN A 246 -9.25 1.98 -0.91
N PRO A 247 -9.72 0.81 -0.43
CA PRO A 247 -10.88 0.13 -1.02
C PRO A 247 -12.17 0.95 -0.95
N PHE A 248 -12.22 1.99 -0.11
CA PHE A 248 -13.37 2.86 0.12
C PHE A 248 -13.13 4.26 -0.45
N ARG A 249 -12.68 4.38 -1.71
CA ARG A 249 -12.15 5.62 -2.33
C ARG A 249 -12.98 6.91 -2.15
N LYS A 250 -14.29 6.82 -1.90
CA LYS A 250 -15.14 7.99 -1.60
C LYS A 250 -14.90 8.59 -0.21
N GLU A 251 -14.50 7.75 0.74
CA GLU A 251 -14.06 8.16 2.07
C GLU A 251 -12.59 8.57 2.02
N SER A 252 -12.26 9.65 2.73
CA SER A 252 -10.91 10.23 2.74
C SER A 252 -10.21 9.86 4.04
N LEU A 253 -9.10 9.12 3.93
CA LEU A 253 -8.31 8.65 5.06
C LEU A 253 -7.83 9.79 5.98
N TYR A 254 -7.63 10.98 5.41
CA TYR A 254 -7.11 12.17 6.08
C TYR A 254 -8.19 13.18 6.55
N LYS A 255 -9.47 12.98 6.22
CA LYS A 255 -10.58 13.82 6.74
C LYS A 255 -11.13 13.33 8.08
N ILE A 256 -10.79 12.11 8.48
CA ILE A 256 -11.21 11.53 9.75
C ILE A 256 -10.42 12.20 10.86
N GLN A 257 -11.11 12.57 11.95
CA GLN A 257 -10.45 13.01 13.18
C GLN A 257 -9.72 11.83 13.79
N ILE A 258 -8.47 11.61 13.39
CA ILE A 258 -7.60 10.62 14.02
C ILE A 258 -7.52 10.97 15.52
N PRO A 259 -7.90 10.07 16.45
CA PRO A 259 -7.80 10.35 17.86
C PRO A 259 -6.32 10.52 18.25
N ALA A 260 -5.89 11.78 18.37
CA ALA A 260 -4.54 12.18 18.76
C ALA A 260 -4.31 11.87 20.26
N THR A 261 -4.28 10.56 20.56
CA THR A 261 -4.19 9.99 21.90
C THR A 261 -2.85 10.42 22.52
N PRO A 262 -2.81 11.35 23.49
CA PRO A 262 -1.57 12.03 23.82
C PRO A 262 -0.50 11.07 24.34
N GLY A 263 0.57 10.90 23.57
CA GLY A 263 1.68 10.01 23.89
C GLY A 263 1.58 8.57 23.35
N LYS A 264 0.50 8.18 22.67
CA LYS A 264 0.46 6.90 21.92
C LYS A 264 0.86 7.16 20.46
N ASP A 265 1.75 6.31 19.95
CA ASP A 265 2.22 6.31 18.56
C ASP A 265 1.51 5.21 17.75
N TYR A 266 1.65 5.22 16.43
CA TYR A 266 1.31 4.07 15.60
C TYR A 266 2.46 3.06 15.61
N ASP A 267 2.13 1.79 15.42
CA ASP A 267 3.14 0.74 15.35
C ASP A 267 3.95 0.78 14.05
N HIS A 268 3.28 0.89 12.90
CA HIS A 268 3.87 0.96 11.56
C HIS A 268 2.82 1.48 10.54
N ILE A 269 3.15 1.53 9.25
CA ILE A 269 2.30 2.09 8.18
C ILE A 269 0.92 1.40 8.12
N LEU A 270 0.89 0.07 8.13
CA LEU A 270 -0.34 -0.72 8.17
C LEU A 270 -1.15 -0.47 9.47
N GLY A 271 -0.49 -0.24 10.62
CA GLY A 271 -1.18 0.14 11.87
C GLY A 271 -1.82 1.53 11.80
N LEU A 272 -1.16 2.51 11.17
CA LEU A 272 -1.75 3.81 10.85
C LEU A 272 -2.95 3.68 9.90
N LEU A 273 -2.85 2.82 8.88
CA LEU A 273 -3.95 2.55 7.96
C LEU A 273 -5.13 1.83 8.66
N GLN A 274 -4.87 0.87 9.56
CA GLN A 274 -5.89 0.22 10.37
C GLN A 274 -6.65 1.24 11.24
N ASN A 275 -5.92 2.19 11.82
CA ASN A 275 -6.48 3.27 12.63
C ASN A 275 -7.44 4.18 11.84
N CYS A 276 -7.29 4.33 10.51
CA CYS A 276 -8.24 5.08 9.67
C CYS A 276 -9.61 4.39 9.50
N TYR A 277 -9.70 3.08 9.72
CA TYR A 277 -10.98 2.34 9.64
C TYR A 277 -11.72 2.28 10.99
N GLN A 278 -11.11 2.80 12.07
CA GLN A 278 -11.71 2.88 13.40
C GLN A 278 -12.87 3.88 13.47
N PRO A 279 -13.84 3.70 14.37
CA PRO A 279 -14.78 4.76 14.71
C PRO A 279 -14.08 5.87 15.50
N ALA A 280 -14.31 7.13 15.10
CA ALA A 280 -13.74 8.32 15.74
C ALA A 280 -14.21 8.55 17.19
N VAL A 281 -15.21 7.80 17.64
CA VAL A 281 -15.65 7.70 19.04
C VAL A 281 -15.80 6.20 19.33
N PRO A 282 -15.21 5.64 20.40
CA PRO A 282 -15.48 4.27 20.79
C PRO A 282 -16.97 4.08 21.05
N GLU A 283 -17.63 3.18 20.31
CA GLU A 283 -19.02 2.87 20.58
C GLU A 283 -19.09 2.07 21.89
N THR A 284 -19.66 2.66 22.93
CA THR A 284 -19.92 1.96 24.19
C THR A 284 -20.97 0.88 23.94
N ASP A 285 -20.63 -0.39 24.17
CA ASP A 285 -21.51 -1.55 23.96
C ASP A 285 -22.95 -1.29 24.41
N GLN A 286 -23.86 -1.18 23.43
CA GLN A 286 -25.30 -1.10 23.65
C GLN A 286 -26.04 -2.05 22.69
N ASP A 287 -25.85 -3.34 22.93
CA ASP A 287 -26.80 -4.41 22.60
C ASP A 287 -27.36 -4.40 21.15
N LEU A 288 -26.50 -4.65 20.17
CA LEU A 288 -26.93 -5.06 18.82
C LEU A 288 -27.64 -6.43 18.81
N SER A 289 -27.74 -7.11 19.96
CA SER A 289 -28.37 -8.41 20.22
C SER A 289 -29.88 -8.50 19.92
N ARG A 290 -30.52 -7.44 19.38
CA ARG A 290 -31.98 -7.28 19.34
C ARG A 290 -32.64 -6.89 18.01
N ALA A 291 -31.92 -6.71 16.90
CA ALA A 291 -32.51 -6.19 15.65
C ALA A 291 -32.01 -6.87 14.36
N GLY A 292 -32.61 -8.00 13.96
CA GLY A 292 -32.29 -8.66 12.67
C GLY A 292 -32.98 -8.01 11.47
N VAL A 293 -32.25 -7.24 10.64
CA VAL A 293 -32.80 -6.47 9.50
C VAL A 293 -31.78 -6.20 8.35
N LYS A 294 -32.14 -5.49 7.25
CA LYS A 294 -31.50 -5.57 5.89
C LYS A 294 -31.47 -4.24 5.04
N PHE A 295 -30.68 -4.13 3.96
CA PHE A 295 -29.91 -2.92 3.57
C PHE A 295 -30.17 -2.18 2.20
N VAL A 296 -29.90 -0.82 2.13
CA VAL A 296 -29.92 0.25 1.05
C VAL A 296 -29.47 1.67 1.62
N PRO A 297 -28.54 2.51 1.07
CA PRO A 297 -27.77 3.53 1.89
C PRO A 297 -28.30 4.97 2.23
N LYS A 298 -27.58 5.69 3.14
CA LYS A 298 -27.74 7.10 3.63
C LYS A 298 -27.23 8.18 2.63
N ILE A 299 -27.77 9.40 2.74
CA ILE A 299 -27.31 10.61 2.04
C ILE A 299 -26.83 11.66 3.06
N VAL A 300 -25.64 12.24 2.77
CA VAL A 300 -25.05 13.56 3.14
C VAL A 300 -25.99 14.50 3.92
N ASP A 301 -25.66 15.05 5.10
CA ASP A 301 -24.55 16.00 5.36
C ASP A 301 -23.59 15.65 6.53
N GLU A 302 -23.81 14.57 7.26
CA GLU A 302 -22.90 14.17 8.35
C GLU A 302 -21.76 13.30 7.82
N THR A 303 -20.51 13.70 8.06
CA THR A 303 -19.33 12.83 7.88
C THR A 303 -19.51 11.55 8.69
N PRO A 304 -19.32 10.34 8.09
CA PRO A 304 -19.52 9.09 8.80
C PRO A 304 -18.51 8.93 9.95
N LYS A 305 -18.96 8.40 11.10
CA LYS A 305 -18.11 8.22 12.29
C LYS A 305 -16.97 7.20 12.09
N SER A 306 -17.14 6.26 11.15
CA SER A 306 -16.15 5.27 10.69
C SER A 306 -16.34 5.09 9.18
N ILE A 307 -15.25 4.80 8.46
CA ILE A 307 -15.31 4.37 7.05
C ILE A 307 -16.21 3.13 6.89
N LEU A 308 -16.18 2.21 7.86
CA LEU A 308 -16.83 0.89 7.74
C LEU A 308 -18.32 0.89 8.12
N ALA A 309 -18.86 2.03 8.54
CA ALA A 309 -20.16 2.13 9.21
C ALA A 309 -21.33 1.56 8.36
N MET A 310 -21.98 0.53 8.88
CA MET A 310 -23.25 0.01 8.36
C MET A 310 -24.43 0.42 9.27
N GLU A 311 -25.60 0.79 8.73
CA GLU A 311 -26.62 1.54 9.50
C GLU A 311 -28.07 1.29 9.04
N TYR A 312 -28.86 0.48 9.77
CA TYR A 312 -30.26 0.17 9.41
C TYR A 312 -31.29 1.25 9.77
N LYS A 313 -32.18 1.50 8.81
CA LYS A 313 -33.33 2.40 8.83
C LYS A 313 -34.62 1.60 8.57
N PRO A 314 -35.45 1.36 9.60
CA PRO A 314 -36.78 0.77 9.41
C PRO A 314 -37.72 1.69 8.61
N PRO A 315 -38.78 1.13 8.01
CA PRO A 315 -39.81 1.94 7.35
C PRO A 315 -40.46 2.90 8.35
N LYS A 316 -40.63 4.16 7.96
CA LYS A 316 -41.30 5.18 8.78
C LYS A 316 -42.82 4.91 8.78
N PHE A 317 -43.32 4.55 9.95
CA PHE A 317 -44.70 4.16 10.29
C PHE A 317 -45.16 2.79 9.75
N SER A 318 -45.66 1.96 10.67
CA SER A 318 -46.36 0.71 10.39
C SER A 318 -47.78 0.82 10.96
N VAL A 319 -48.67 1.43 10.18
CA VAL A 319 -50.10 1.57 10.51
C VAL A 319 -50.88 1.25 9.24
N LEU A 320 -51.61 0.13 9.27
CA LEU A 320 -52.16 -0.58 8.10
C LEU A 320 -51.09 -1.17 7.16
N SER A 321 -51.49 -2.13 6.34
CA SER A 321 -50.63 -3.09 5.63
C SER A 321 -49.91 -2.54 4.37
N TYR A 322 -49.65 -1.24 4.32
CA TYR A 322 -49.01 -0.57 3.17
C TYR A 322 -47.81 0.27 3.63
N SER A 323 -46.60 -0.31 3.59
CA SER A 323 -45.37 0.41 3.91
C SER A 323 -45.03 1.45 2.84
N TRP A 324 -45.30 2.73 3.10
CA TRP A 324 -45.06 3.83 2.16
C TRP A 324 -43.57 4.11 1.88
N PHE A 325 -42.69 3.64 2.77
CA PHE A 325 -41.24 3.68 2.58
C PHE A 325 -40.66 2.25 2.63
N LYS A 326 -39.57 2.00 1.90
CA LYS A 326 -38.88 0.70 1.91
C LYS A 326 -37.85 0.63 3.07
N PRO A 327 -37.63 -0.55 3.68
CA PRO A 327 -36.50 -0.76 4.59
C PRO A 327 -35.16 -0.47 3.87
N THR A 328 -34.19 0.05 4.61
CA THR A 328 -33.03 0.79 4.09
C THR A 328 -31.84 0.58 5.06
N PHE A 329 -30.59 0.37 4.61
CA PHE A 329 -29.35 0.50 5.41
C PHE A 329 -28.09 0.90 4.66
N SER A 330 -27.25 1.71 5.31
CA SER A 330 -25.95 2.16 4.77
C SER A 330 -24.91 1.05 4.75
N MET A 331 -24.14 0.97 3.67
CA MET A 331 -22.78 0.42 3.66
C MET A 331 -21.89 1.40 2.89
N PRO A 332 -20.59 1.50 3.20
CA PRO A 332 -19.66 2.29 2.40
C PRO A 332 -19.46 1.65 1.03
N LEU A 333 -19.17 2.48 0.01
CA LEU A 333 -18.93 1.98 -1.35
C LEU A 333 -17.58 1.25 -1.43
N LEU A 334 -17.62 -0.08 -1.50
CA LEU A 334 -16.43 -0.91 -1.68
C LEU A 334 -16.03 -0.99 -3.15
N TYR A 335 -14.77 -0.70 -3.44
CA TYR A 335 -14.11 -0.94 -4.72
C TYR A 335 -13.27 -2.22 -4.62
N ILE A 336 -13.61 -3.22 -5.43
CA ILE A 336 -12.86 -4.47 -5.55
C ILE A 336 -11.91 -4.37 -6.75
N GLU A 337 -10.62 -4.30 -6.45
CA GLU A 337 -9.48 -4.15 -7.35
C GLU A 337 -8.47 -5.28 -7.08
N ASP A 338 -7.48 -5.48 -7.97
CA ASP A 338 -6.41 -6.50 -7.85
C ASP A 338 -5.59 -6.46 -6.54
N TYR A 339 -5.68 -5.35 -5.78
CA TYR A 339 -5.03 -5.18 -4.49
C TYR A 339 -5.98 -5.36 -3.28
N THR A 340 -7.30 -5.34 -3.48
CA THR A 340 -8.28 -5.24 -2.37
C THR A 340 -8.21 -6.45 -1.42
N GLU A 341 -8.10 -7.67 -1.96
CA GLU A 341 -7.90 -8.89 -1.13
C GLU A 341 -6.65 -8.74 -0.26
N SER A 342 -5.53 -8.31 -0.85
CA SER A 342 -4.24 -8.20 -0.17
C SER A 342 -4.28 -7.18 0.96
N ILE A 343 -4.97 -6.04 0.78
CA ILE A 343 -5.07 -4.99 1.80
C ILE A 343 -5.95 -5.48 2.96
N LEU A 344 -7.16 -5.95 2.67
CA LEU A 344 -8.09 -6.44 3.69
C LEU A 344 -7.46 -7.60 4.49
N ARG A 345 -6.76 -8.53 3.84
CA ARG A 345 -6.09 -9.64 4.53
C ARG A 345 -4.96 -9.24 5.46
N ASN A 346 -4.19 -8.20 5.14
CA ASN A 346 -3.11 -7.74 6.02
C ASN A 346 -3.68 -6.92 7.19
N LEU A 347 -4.73 -6.13 6.97
CA LEU A 347 -5.49 -5.46 8.02
C LEU A 347 -6.11 -6.47 9.00
N ILE A 348 -6.81 -7.49 8.49
CA ILE A 348 -7.37 -8.59 9.30
C ILE A 348 -6.25 -9.31 10.06
N ALA A 349 -5.16 -9.71 9.38
CA ALA A 349 -4.04 -10.38 10.05
C ALA A 349 -3.41 -9.53 11.17
N TYR A 350 -3.38 -8.20 11.02
CA TYR A 350 -2.90 -7.29 12.07
C TYR A 350 -3.87 -7.20 13.26
N GLU A 351 -5.19 -7.13 13.03
CA GLU A 351 -6.19 -7.22 14.11
C GLU A 351 -6.08 -8.55 14.86
N GLN A 352 -6.04 -9.67 14.13
CA GLN A 352 -5.96 -11.03 14.68
C GLN A 352 -4.68 -11.34 15.49
N LEU A 353 -3.59 -10.60 15.25
CA LEU A 353 -2.29 -10.84 15.90
C LEU A 353 -1.93 -9.81 16.98
N THR A 354 -2.71 -8.73 17.13
CA THR A 354 -2.38 -7.63 18.04
C THR A 354 -3.42 -7.54 19.18
N PRO A 355 -3.14 -8.07 20.39
CA PRO A 355 -4.16 -8.28 21.45
C PRO A 355 -4.78 -7.03 22.10
N ALA A 356 -4.53 -5.84 21.55
CA ALA A 356 -5.06 -4.56 22.01
C ALA A 356 -5.66 -3.71 20.85
N THR A 357 -5.86 -4.31 19.69
CA THR A 357 -6.49 -3.71 18.51
C THR A 357 -7.96 -4.16 18.41
N SER A 358 -8.83 -3.33 17.82
CA SER A 358 -10.24 -3.69 17.54
C SER A 358 -10.36 -4.85 16.55
N ASN A 359 -11.53 -5.47 16.47
CA ASN A 359 -11.90 -6.36 15.36
C ASN A 359 -12.83 -5.70 14.32
N HIS A 360 -12.82 -4.37 14.13
CA HIS A 360 -13.78 -3.71 13.22
C HIS A 360 -13.60 -4.11 11.74
N ILE A 361 -12.37 -4.25 11.24
CA ILE A 361 -12.15 -4.65 9.83
C ILE A 361 -12.49 -6.13 9.65
N THR A 362 -12.18 -6.95 10.66
CA THR A 362 -12.53 -8.36 10.70
C THR A 362 -14.06 -8.55 10.75
N SER A 363 -14.76 -7.79 11.59
CA SER A 363 -16.23 -7.84 11.69
C SER A 363 -16.91 -7.35 10.42
N TYR A 364 -16.38 -6.29 9.79
CA TYR A 364 -16.78 -5.87 8.45
C TYR A 364 -16.58 -6.98 7.40
N ALA A 365 -15.46 -7.70 7.42
CA ALA A 365 -15.23 -8.81 6.49
C ALA A 365 -16.24 -9.95 6.67
N PHE A 366 -16.55 -10.34 7.92
CA PHE A 366 -17.58 -11.34 8.21
C PHE A 366 -19.00 -10.85 7.86
N ALA A 367 -19.30 -9.55 8.00
CA ALA A 367 -20.53 -8.97 7.51
C ALA A 367 -20.65 -9.10 5.98
N MET A 368 -19.56 -8.78 5.26
CA MET A 368 -19.53 -8.83 3.80
C MET A 368 -19.61 -10.26 3.24
N ASP A 369 -18.97 -11.23 3.89
CA ASP A 369 -19.09 -12.67 3.61
C ASP A 369 -20.56 -13.13 3.69
N GLY A 370 -21.24 -12.85 4.81
CA GLY A 370 -22.67 -13.14 4.98
C GLY A 370 -23.63 -12.35 4.09
N LEU A 371 -23.15 -11.31 3.40
CA LEU A 371 -23.93 -10.44 2.51
C LEU A 371 -23.75 -10.73 1.03
N LEU A 372 -22.58 -11.21 0.64
CA LEU A 372 -22.10 -11.28 -0.73
C LEU A 372 -21.66 -12.70 -1.14
N ASP A 373 -22.06 -13.69 -0.34
CA ASP A 373 -21.83 -15.13 -0.47
C ASP A 373 -21.81 -15.67 -1.91
N ASN A 374 -22.60 -15.10 -2.83
CA ASN A 374 -22.66 -15.56 -4.21
C ASN A 374 -22.79 -14.41 -5.22
N LYS A 375 -22.47 -14.75 -6.48
CA LYS A 375 -22.49 -13.88 -7.66
C LYS A 375 -23.77 -13.08 -7.90
N GLU A 376 -24.93 -13.53 -7.42
CA GLU A 376 -26.20 -12.80 -7.58
C GLU A 376 -26.39 -11.75 -6.49
N ASP A 377 -25.88 -11.97 -5.28
CA ASP A 377 -25.89 -10.96 -4.22
C ASP A 377 -24.84 -9.86 -4.47
N ILE A 378 -23.64 -10.23 -4.94
CA ILE A 378 -22.69 -9.27 -5.56
C ILE A 378 -23.40 -8.41 -6.61
N ARG A 379 -24.15 -9.04 -7.53
CA ARG A 379 -24.86 -8.31 -8.58
C ARG A 379 -25.90 -7.33 -8.02
N LYS A 380 -26.73 -7.74 -7.06
CA LYS A 380 -27.74 -6.86 -6.44
C LYS A 380 -27.11 -5.64 -5.78
N VAL A 381 -25.93 -5.78 -5.18
CA VAL A 381 -25.23 -4.68 -4.51
C VAL A 381 -24.52 -3.76 -5.51
N ILE A 382 -24.02 -4.28 -6.64
CA ILE A 382 -23.57 -3.46 -7.79
C ILE A 382 -24.75 -2.68 -8.38
N ASP A 383 -25.87 -3.34 -8.68
CA ASP A 383 -27.10 -2.72 -9.21
C ASP A 383 -27.68 -1.66 -8.22
N SER A 384 -27.31 -1.74 -6.93
CA SER A 384 -27.67 -0.77 -5.87
C SER A 384 -26.62 0.31 -5.60
N ASN A 385 -25.51 0.34 -6.33
CA ASN A 385 -24.36 1.24 -6.14
C ASN A 385 -23.67 1.14 -4.76
N GLY A 386 -23.72 -0.04 -4.10
CA GLY A 386 -22.98 -0.35 -2.87
C GLY A 386 -21.59 -0.96 -3.11
N LEU A 387 -21.31 -1.45 -4.33
CA LEU A 387 -20.06 -2.12 -4.68
C LEU A 387 -19.68 -1.82 -6.13
N VAL A 388 -18.37 -1.62 -6.39
CA VAL A 388 -17.77 -1.59 -7.73
C VAL A 388 -16.83 -2.78 -7.86
N ASN A 389 -16.95 -3.56 -8.93
CA ASN A 389 -16.12 -4.73 -9.17
C ASN A 389 -15.28 -4.58 -10.45
N ASN A 390 -13.96 -4.49 -10.29
CA ASN A 390 -12.98 -4.43 -11.37
C ASN A 390 -12.12 -5.71 -11.47
N LEU A 391 -12.25 -6.64 -10.51
CA LEU A 391 -11.47 -7.89 -10.42
C LEU A 391 -11.79 -8.91 -11.53
N GLY A 392 -12.75 -8.62 -12.41
CA GLY A 392 -13.25 -9.53 -13.45
C GLY A 392 -14.73 -9.80 -13.30
N SER A 393 -15.11 -11.04 -12.96
CA SER A 393 -16.51 -11.45 -12.81
C SER A 393 -17.06 -11.22 -11.41
N THR A 394 -18.40 -11.21 -11.29
CA THR A 394 -19.08 -11.19 -9.98
C THR A 394 -18.89 -12.48 -9.19
N ARG A 395 -18.41 -13.56 -9.82
CA ARG A 395 -18.03 -14.79 -9.14
C ARG A 395 -16.66 -14.67 -8.48
N GLU A 396 -15.66 -14.13 -9.19
CA GLU A 396 -14.33 -13.92 -8.61
C GLU A 396 -14.40 -12.96 -7.40
N ALA A 397 -15.31 -11.98 -7.44
CA ALA A 397 -15.62 -11.13 -6.30
C ALA A 397 -16.19 -11.88 -5.09
N SER A 398 -17.20 -12.76 -5.25
CA SER A 398 -17.73 -13.57 -4.13
C SER A 398 -16.71 -14.62 -3.66
N ASP A 399 -16.07 -15.34 -4.58
CA ASP A 399 -15.08 -16.38 -4.27
C ASP A 399 -13.87 -15.77 -3.50
N MET A 400 -13.54 -14.49 -3.76
CA MET A 400 -12.56 -13.69 -2.99
C MET A 400 -13.10 -13.25 -1.62
N ILE A 401 -14.28 -12.62 -1.54
CA ILE A 401 -14.87 -12.15 -0.27
C ILE A 401 -15.03 -13.30 0.73
N ASN A 402 -15.66 -14.40 0.31
CA ASN A 402 -15.85 -15.59 1.16
C ASN A 402 -14.53 -16.32 1.47
N SER A 403 -13.40 -15.86 0.92
CA SER A 403 -12.07 -16.35 1.28
C SER A 403 -11.34 -15.47 2.30
N LEU A 404 -11.82 -14.26 2.59
CA LEU A 404 -11.22 -13.36 3.58
C LEU A 404 -11.33 -13.93 4.99
N CYS A 405 -12.50 -14.47 5.34
CA CYS A 405 -12.85 -14.99 6.66
C CYS A 405 -12.32 -16.41 6.97
N LYS A 406 -11.69 -17.08 5.99
CA LYS A 406 -11.17 -18.44 6.17
C LYS A 406 -9.96 -18.43 7.10
N ASP A 407 -10.00 -19.30 8.10
CA ASP A 407 -9.00 -19.41 9.17
C ASP A 407 -8.82 -18.12 10.03
N VAL A 408 -9.86 -17.29 10.09
CA VAL A 408 -9.95 -16.06 10.89
C VAL A 408 -10.96 -16.25 12.03
N ILE A 409 -10.72 -15.65 13.19
CA ILE A 409 -11.55 -15.78 14.41
C ILE A 409 -12.21 -14.44 14.75
N VAL A 410 -13.52 -14.43 14.96
CA VAL A 410 -14.23 -13.29 15.57
C VAL A 410 -14.67 -13.69 16.97
N GLU A 411 -13.97 -13.19 17.99
CA GLU A 411 -14.35 -13.38 19.39
C GLU A 411 -15.48 -12.41 19.80
N ASN A 412 -15.40 -11.16 19.34
CA ASN A 412 -16.41 -10.12 19.53
C ASN A 412 -16.66 -9.42 18.19
N PHE A 413 -17.92 -9.40 17.75
CA PHE A 413 -18.34 -8.70 16.54
C PHE A 413 -18.48 -7.21 16.84
N SER A 414 -17.75 -6.37 16.11
CA SER A 414 -17.56 -4.92 16.34
C SER A 414 -18.07 -4.06 15.18
#